data_AF-A0A2D4LCQ9-F1
#
_entry.id   AF-A0A2D4LCQ9-F1
#
_cell.length_a   1.000
_cell.length_b   1.000
_cell.length_c   1.000
_cell.angle_alpha   90.00
_cell.angle_beta   90.00
_cell.angle_gamma   90.00
#
_symmetry.space_group_name_H-M   'P 1'
#
loop_
_entity.id
_entity.type
_entity.pdbx_description
1 polymer ?
#
loop_
_entity_poly.entity_id
_entity_poly.type
_entity_poly.pdbx_seq_one_letter_code
_entity_poly.pdbx_strand_id
1 'polypeptide(L)'
;MLRIVRSRKRPLLHLMRCWHLVAPHLVEAACHKETHVSRKAVSFIHDILTEVLTVWSEPSHFHFNEALFRPFERIMQLELCDEDVQDQVVTSIGELVEVCSTRIQSGWRPLFSALETVRSSSSKSEVKEYLVGEYLMGKCQAPVFDVFEAFLNTDNIQVFANAATSYIICLMKFVKGLGKTLFFKGKNGQILCHMRIHV
;
A
#
# COMPACT_ATOMS: atom_id res chain seq x y z
N MET A 1 -29.95 -11.84 -3.28
CA MET A 1 -28.74 -11.77 -4.15
C MET A 1 -29.05 -10.94 -5.39
N LEU A 2 -28.43 -9.78 -5.53
CA LEU A 2 -28.84 -8.73 -6.46
C LEU A 2 -28.48 -9.08 -7.92
N ARG A 3 -29.50 -9.38 -8.73
CA ARG A 3 -29.41 -9.58 -10.19
C ARG A 3 -28.87 -8.36 -10.97
N ILE A 4 -28.73 -7.21 -10.31
CA ILE A 4 -28.22 -5.95 -10.87
C ILE A 4 -26.73 -6.02 -11.24
N VAL A 5 -25.96 -6.92 -10.61
CA VAL A 5 -24.52 -7.12 -10.88
C VAL A 5 -24.26 -7.78 -12.26
N ARG A 6 -25.30 -8.35 -12.91
CA ARG A 6 -25.14 -9.11 -14.17
C ARG A 6 -25.31 -8.31 -15.47
N SER A 7 -25.71 -7.04 -15.44
CA SER A 7 -25.85 -6.23 -16.66
C SER A 7 -24.49 -5.65 -17.10
N ARG A 8 -23.79 -6.24 -18.08
CA ARG A 8 -22.42 -5.82 -18.48
C ARG A 8 -22.23 -4.34 -18.89
N LYS A 9 -23.30 -3.55 -19.07
CA LYS A 9 -23.23 -2.16 -19.57
C LYS A 9 -23.33 -1.07 -18.50
N ARG A 10 -23.78 -1.37 -17.27
CA ARG A 10 -23.96 -0.37 -16.19
C ARG A 10 -23.47 -0.75 -14.77
N PRO A 11 -22.76 -1.86 -14.45
CA PRO A 11 -22.49 -2.23 -13.06
C PRO A 11 -21.49 -1.30 -12.40
N LEU A 12 -20.57 -0.70 -13.16
CA LEU A 12 -19.54 0.19 -12.61
C LEU A 12 -20.16 1.42 -11.91
N LEU A 13 -21.17 2.06 -12.51
CA LEU A 13 -21.86 3.19 -11.87
C LEU A 13 -22.56 2.79 -10.57
N HIS A 14 -23.19 1.62 -10.54
CA HIS A 14 -23.83 1.10 -9.32
C HIS A 14 -22.77 0.76 -8.27
N LEU A 15 -21.69 0.10 -8.68
CA LEU A 15 -20.56 -0.23 -7.82
C LEU A 15 -19.94 1.04 -7.21
N MET A 16 -19.72 2.09 -8.00
CA MET A 16 -19.23 3.37 -7.51
C MET A 16 -20.14 3.97 -6.45
N ARG A 17 -21.45 3.99 -6.70
CA ARG A 17 -22.44 4.50 -5.74
C ARG A 17 -22.47 3.65 -4.48
N CYS A 18 -22.43 2.33 -4.60
CA CYS A 18 -22.36 1.42 -3.46
C CYS A 18 -21.06 1.60 -2.68
N TRP A 19 -19.92 1.69 -3.36
CA TRP A 19 -18.62 1.87 -2.74
C TRP A 19 -18.54 3.18 -1.96
N HIS A 20 -19.06 4.27 -2.52
CA HIS A 20 -19.14 5.55 -1.83
C HIS A 20 -19.91 5.48 -0.50
N LEU A 21 -20.92 4.61 -0.40
CA LEU A 21 -21.69 4.40 0.83
C LEU A 21 -21.03 3.39 1.77
N VAL A 22 -20.48 2.30 1.23
CA VAL A 22 -19.96 1.16 2.02
C VAL A 22 -18.56 1.42 2.54
N ALA A 23 -17.69 2.03 1.75
CA ALA A 23 -16.28 2.22 2.10
C ALA A 23 -16.08 3.01 3.42
N PRO A 24 -16.80 4.10 3.71
CA PRO A 24 -16.67 4.79 4.99
C PRO A 24 -16.99 3.90 6.21
N HIS A 25 -17.99 3.03 6.11
CA HIS A 25 -18.34 2.09 7.17
C HIS A 25 -17.30 0.98 7.35
N LEU A 26 -16.66 0.53 6.26
CA LEU A 26 -15.55 -0.41 6.35
C LEU A 26 -14.31 0.23 7.00
N VAL A 27 -14.04 1.51 6.71
CA VAL A 27 -12.96 2.27 7.38
C VAL A 27 -13.27 2.43 8.87
N GLU A 28 -14.49 2.76 9.23
CA GLU A 28 -14.92 2.85 10.64
C GLU A 28 -14.78 1.50 11.36
N ALA A 29 -15.23 0.41 10.71
CA ALA A 29 -15.10 -0.94 11.25
C ALA A 29 -13.64 -1.39 11.39
N ALA A 30 -12.75 -0.96 10.48
CA ALA A 30 -11.31 -1.20 10.56
C ALA A 30 -10.64 -0.51 11.76
N CYS A 31 -11.31 0.47 12.39
CA CYS A 31 -10.86 1.13 13.62
C CYS A 31 -11.68 0.71 14.86
N HIS A 32 -12.43 -0.39 14.77
CA HIS A 32 -13.22 -0.89 15.87
C HIS A 32 -12.34 -1.47 17.00
N LYS A 33 -12.80 -1.33 18.25
CA LYS A 33 -12.05 -1.77 19.46
C LYS A 33 -11.80 -3.29 19.50
N GLU A 34 -12.76 -4.05 18.98
CA GLU A 34 -12.62 -5.50 18.83
C GLU A 34 -11.74 -5.82 17.62
N THR A 35 -10.55 -6.37 17.86
CA THR A 35 -9.55 -6.67 16.83
C THR A 35 -10.06 -7.63 15.76
N HIS A 36 -10.96 -8.56 16.11
CA HIS A 36 -11.59 -9.42 15.11
C HIS A 36 -12.42 -8.62 14.09
N VAL A 37 -13.12 -7.58 14.52
CA VAL A 37 -13.93 -6.72 13.64
C VAL A 37 -13.03 -5.90 12.73
N SER A 38 -11.98 -5.29 13.28
CA SER A 38 -11.04 -4.48 12.48
C SER A 38 -10.35 -5.32 11.41
N ARG A 39 -9.79 -6.47 11.80
CA ARG A 39 -9.14 -7.39 10.86
C ARG A 39 -10.08 -7.88 9.77
N LYS A 40 -11.33 -8.18 10.13
CA LYS A 40 -12.33 -8.65 9.15
C LYS A 40 -12.72 -7.54 8.18
N ALA A 41 -12.80 -6.29 8.64
CA ALA A 41 -13.07 -5.15 7.78
C ALA A 41 -11.94 -4.94 6.75
N VAL A 42 -10.68 -5.03 7.16
CA VAL A 42 -9.52 -4.96 6.24
C VAL A 42 -9.57 -6.09 5.21
N SER A 43 -9.84 -7.33 5.63
CA SER A 43 -10.03 -8.46 4.70
C SER A 43 -11.16 -8.22 3.71
N PHE A 44 -12.30 -7.66 4.14
CA PHE A 44 -13.39 -7.34 3.21
C PHE A 44 -13.02 -6.27 2.21
N ILE A 45 -12.25 -5.26 2.61
CA ILE A 45 -11.72 -4.27 1.66
C ILE A 45 -10.84 -4.97 0.63
N HIS A 46 -9.90 -5.81 1.06
CA HIS A 46 -9.05 -6.60 0.16
C HIS A 46 -9.89 -7.45 -0.81
N ASP A 47 -10.82 -8.25 -0.31
CA ASP A 47 -11.66 -9.15 -1.14
C ASP A 47 -12.44 -8.37 -2.21
N ILE A 48 -13.00 -7.21 -1.85
CA ILE A 48 -13.72 -6.36 -2.78
C ILE A 48 -12.77 -5.78 -3.84
N LEU A 49 -11.59 -5.31 -3.44
CA LEU A 49 -10.60 -4.77 -4.38
C LEU A 49 -10.14 -5.86 -5.35
N THR A 50 -9.82 -7.06 -4.85
CA THR A 50 -9.43 -8.21 -5.66
C THR A 50 -10.52 -8.57 -6.67
N GLU A 51 -11.78 -8.71 -6.24
CA GLU A 51 -12.91 -9.01 -7.14
C GLU A 51 -13.12 -7.90 -8.19
N VAL A 52 -13.10 -6.63 -7.78
CA VAL A 52 -13.35 -5.52 -8.70
C VAL A 52 -12.24 -5.39 -9.73
N LEU A 53 -10.97 -5.46 -9.33
CA LEU A 53 -9.83 -5.36 -10.23
C LEU A 53 -9.75 -6.54 -11.19
N THR A 54 -10.00 -7.76 -10.72
CA THR A 54 -9.97 -8.96 -11.60
C THR A 54 -11.10 -8.94 -12.64
N VAL A 55 -12.29 -8.47 -12.27
CA VAL A 55 -13.45 -8.43 -13.18
C VAL A 55 -13.45 -7.20 -14.10
N TRP A 56 -13.00 -6.03 -13.62
CA TRP A 56 -13.09 -4.77 -14.34
C TRP A 56 -11.72 -4.13 -14.56
N SER A 57 -11.47 -3.73 -15.80
CA SER A 57 -10.38 -2.79 -16.11
C SER A 57 -10.90 -1.37 -16.01
N GLU A 58 -10.14 -0.50 -15.37
CA GLU A 58 -10.42 0.94 -15.37
C GLU A 58 -10.31 1.50 -16.82
N PRO A 59 -11.34 2.22 -17.31
CA PRO A 59 -11.29 2.89 -18.61
C PRO A 59 -10.35 4.10 -18.62
N SER A 60 -9.84 4.47 -19.79
CA SER A 60 -9.05 5.70 -19.96
C SER A 60 -9.82 6.94 -19.47
N HIS A 61 -9.10 7.86 -18.83
CA HIS A 61 -9.64 9.10 -18.22
C HIS A 61 -10.63 8.88 -17.07
N PHE A 62 -10.70 7.67 -16.54
CA PHE A 62 -11.45 7.33 -15.35
C PHE A 62 -10.51 7.03 -14.19
N HIS A 63 -10.88 7.42 -12.97
CA HIS A 63 -10.04 7.28 -11.78
C HIS A 63 -10.82 6.67 -10.61
N PHE A 64 -11.60 5.63 -10.90
CA PHE A 64 -12.35 4.94 -9.86
C PHE A 64 -11.45 4.08 -8.98
N ASN A 65 -10.36 3.53 -9.53
CA ASN A 65 -9.40 2.77 -8.74
C ASN A 65 -8.74 3.65 -7.67
N GLU A 66 -8.53 4.95 -7.92
CA GLU A 66 -8.14 5.89 -6.86
C GLU A 66 -9.14 5.84 -5.69
N ALA A 67 -10.44 5.89 -5.95
CA ALA A 67 -11.46 5.80 -4.91
C ALA A 67 -11.56 4.40 -4.26
N LEU A 68 -11.25 3.33 -4.99
CA LEU A 68 -11.21 1.96 -4.46
C LEU A 68 -10.09 1.78 -3.43
N PHE A 69 -8.90 2.33 -3.67
CA PHE A 69 -7.76 2.18 -2.77
C PHE A 69 -7.76 3.16 -1.58
N ARG A 70 -8.56 4.25 -1.64
CA ARG A 70 -8.66 5.26 -0.57
C ARG A 70 -8.87 4.70 0.85
N PRO A 71 -9.66 3.63 1.09
CA PRO A 71 -9.82 3.08 2.43
C PRO A 71 -8.52 2.66 3.10
N PHE A 72 -7.56 2.05 2.38
CA PHE A 72 -6.27 1.69 2.98
C PHE A 72 -5.48 2.91 3.45
N GLU A 73 -5.45 3.96 2.61
CA GLU A 73 -4.84 5.24 3.00
C GLU A 73 -5.52 5.82 4.24
N ARG A 74 -6.85 5.82 4.28
CA ARG A 74 -7.61 6.37 5.43
C ARG A 74 -7.38 5.58 6.70
N ILE A 75 -7.40 4.25 6.63
CA ILE A 75 -7.14 3.39 7.79
C ILE A 75 -5.76 3.72 8.36
N MET A 76 -4.70 3.74 7.53
CA MET A 76 -3.34 3.99 8.04
C MET A 76 -3.09 5.43 8.52
N GLN A 77 -3.88 6.40 8.08
CA GLN A 77 -3.84 7.78 8.58
C GLN A 77 -4.52 7.97 9.94
N LEU A 78 -5.40 7.06 10.36
CA LEU A 78 -6.13 7.19 11.61
C LEU A 78 -5.25 6.87 12.82
N GLU A 79 -5.45 7.61 13.92
CA GLU A 79 -4.73 7.40 15.18
C GLU A 79 -5.02 6.02 15.78
N LEU A 80 -6.22 5.49 15.54
CA LEU A 80 -6.69 4.18 16.00
C LEU A 80 -6.11 3.00 15.20
N CYS A 81 -5.32 3.24 14.15
CA CYS A 81 -4.61 2.18 13.44
C CYS A 81 -3.47 1.65 14.31
N ASP A 82 -3.64 0.42 14.81
CA ASP A 82 -2.60 -0.31 15.54
C ASP A 82 -1.63 -1.04 14.59
N GLU A 83 -0.59 -1.65 15.15
CA GLU A 83 0.46 -2.33 14.36
C GLU A 83 -0.09 -3.54 13.60
N ASP A 84 -1.03 -4.29 14.17
CA ASP A 84 -1.60 -5.50 13.55
C ASP A 84 -2.45 -5.14 12.32
N VAL A 85 -3.30 -4.09 12.44
CA VAL A 85 -4.10 -3.57 11.33
C VAL A 85 -3.18 -3.00 10.25
N GLN A 86 -2.14 -2.26 10.63
CA GLN A 86 -1.16 -1.72 9.68
C GLN A 86 -0.47 -2.84 8.89
N ASP A 87 0.02 -3.88 9.56
CA ASP A 87 0.70 -5.00 8.93
C ASP A 87 -0.24 -5.78 8.01
N GLN A 88 -1.51 -5.94 8.41
CA GLN A 88 -2.53 -6.56 7.56
C GLN A 88 -2.82 -5.72 6.31
N VAL A 89 -2.87 -4.38 6.42
CA VAL A 89 -3.05 -3.49 5.26
C VAL A 89 -1.84 -3.58 4.33
N VAL A 90 -0.62 -3.57 4.85
CA VAL A 90 0.61 -3.70 4.04
C VAL A 90 0.65 -5.05 3.32
N THR A 91 0.30 -6.14 4.01
CA THR A 91 0.21 -7.48 3.41
C THR A 91 -0.85 -7.51 2.30
N SER A 92 -2.05 -6.96 2.58
CA SER A 92 -3.15 -6.87 1.61
C SER A 92 -2.75 -6.09 0.35
N ILE A 93 -1.96 -5.03 0.50
CA ILE A 93 -1.42 -4.25 -0.63
C ILE A 93 -0.43 -5.08 -1.45
N GLY A 94 0.48 -5.79 -0.79
CA GLY A 94 1.45 -6.67 -1.46
C GLY A 94 0.76 -7.72 -2.33
N GLU A 95 -0.22 -8.44 -1.76
CA GLU A 95 -1.01 -9.46 -2.46
C GLU A 95 -1.79 -8.87 -3.65
N LEU A 96 -2.41 -7.69 -3.48
CA LEU A 96 -3.12 -7.00 -4.56
C LEU A 96 -2.17 -6.61 -5.70
N VAL A 97 -0.97 -6.17 -5.38
CA VAL A 97 0.03 -5.78 -6.40
C VAL A 97 0.55 -7.01 -7.13
N GLU A 98 0.84 -8.10 -6.41
CA GLU A 98 1.27 -9.36 -7.00
C GLU A 98 0.26 -9.87 -8.05
N VAL A 99 -1.03 -9.83 -7.73
CA VAL A 99 -2.08 -10.40 -8.59
C VAL A 99 -2.64 -9.41 -9.61
N CYS A 100 -2.69 -8.11 -9.28
CA CYS A 100 -3.45 -7.10 -10.04
C CYS A 100 -2.62 -5.89 -10.51
N SER A 101 -1.28 -5.92 -10.47
CA SER A 101 -0.39 -4.77 -10.81
C SER A 101 -0.83 -3.93 -12.01
N THR A 102 -1.08 -4.58 -13.16
CA THR A 102 -1.49 -3.91 -14.42
C THR A 102 -2.90 -3.28 -14.36
N ARG A 103 -3.73 -3.73 -13.42
CA ARG A 103 -5.11 -3.29 -13.24
C ARG A 103 -5.28 -2.22 -12.18
N ILE A 104 -4.29 -1.99 -11.32
CA ILE A 104 -4.34 -0.97 -10.26
C ILE A 104 -4.56 0.42 -10.85
N GLN A 105 -3.85 0.78 -11.92
CA GLN A 105 -3.99 2.06 -12.64
C GLN A 105 -4.01 3.28 -11.70
N SER A 106 -5.07 4.09 -11.67
CA SER A 106 -5.15 5.28 -10.78
C SER A 106 -5.05 4.94 -9.28
N GLY A 107 -5.25 3.67 -8.90
CA GLY A 107 -5.08 3.17 -7.54
C GLY A 107 -3.65 3.25 -7.01
N TRP A 108 -2.63 3.39 -7.86
CA TRP A 108 -1.23 3.47 -7.44
C TRP A 108 -0.96 4.69 -6.54
N ARG A 109 -1.63 5.81 -6.83
CA ARG A 109 -1.45 7.06 -6.07
C ARG A 109 -1.88 6.93 -4.60
N PRO A 110 -3.12 6.54 -4.27
CA PRO A 110 -3.53 6.33 -2.87
C PRO A 110 -2.81 5.15 -2.22
N LEU A 111 -2.39 4.14 -3.00
CA LEU A 111 -1.56 3.03 -2.50
C LEU A 111 -0.23 3.56 -1.95
N PHE A 112 0.49 4.40 -2.71
CA PHE A 112 1.73 5.01 -2.23
C PHE A 112 1.49 5.99 -1.07
N SER A 113 0.42 6.78 -1.10
CA SER A 113 0.04 7.62 0.05
C SER A 113 -0.20 6.79 1.31
N ALA A 114 -0.81 5.62 1.17
CA ALA A 114 -1.01 4.69 2.27
C ALA A 114 0.35 4.21 2.79
N LEU A 115 1.22 3.67 1.94
CA LEU A 115 2.56 3.21 2.35
C LEU A 115 3.44 4.32 2.95
N GLU A 116 3.25 5.56 2.51
CA GLU A 116 3.90 6.74 3.10
C GLU A 116 3.47 7.01 4.55
N THR A 117 2.40 6.41 5.05
CA THR A 117 1.93 6.58 6.44
C THR A 117 2.41 5.47 7.39
N VAL A 118 2.93 4.36 6.85
CA VAL A 118 3.42 3.20 7.62
C VAL A 118 4.41 3.63 8.70
N ARG A 119 4.06 3.40 9.97
CA ARG A 119 4.89 3.78 11.11
C ARG A 119 6.00 2.76 11.25
N SER A 120 7.25 3.22 11.15
CA SER A 120 8.40 2.39 11.51
C SER A 120 8.39 2.21 13.03
N SER A 121 7.87 1.09 13.54
CA SER A 121 7.93 0.78 14.97
C SER A 121 9.38 0.89 15.49
N SER A 122 9.68 2.00 16.17
CA SER A 122 11.02 2.40 16.61
C SER A 122 11.29 2.00 18.06
N SER A 123 10.44 1.16 18.64
CA SER A 123 10.53 0.70 20.03
C SER A 123 10.64 -0.82 20.11
N LYS A 124 11.76 -1.36 19.63
CA LYS A 124 12.44 -2.54 20.19
C LYS A 124 13.80 -2.66 19.49
N SER A 125 14.84 -2.39 20.27
CA SER A 125 16.25 -2.44 19.91
C SER A 125 16.79 -3.87 19.79
N GLU A 126 16.01 -4.78 19.24
CA GLU A 126 16.44 -6.13 18.84
C GLU A 126 15.80 -6.43 17.49
N VAL A 127 16.59 -6.12 16.46
CA VAL A 127 16.58 -6.72 15.13
C VAL A 127 15.20 -6.88 14.46
N LYS A 128 14.75 -5.78 13.84
CA LYS A 128 13.86 -5.82 12.67
C LYS A 128 14.57 -6.44 11.46
N GLU A 129 14.93 -7.71 11.59
CA GLU A 129 15.53 -8.51 10.51
C GLU A 129 14.53 -8.70 9.36
N TYR A 130 13.23 -8.75 9.69
CA TYR A 130 12.12 -8.97 8.77
C TYR A 130 11.73 -7.77 7.89
N LEU A 131 12.18 -6.54 8.20
CA LEU A 131 11.85 -5.36 7.37
C LEU A 131 13.02 -4.86 6.53
N VAL A 132 14.27 -5.16 6.92
CA VAL A 132 15.49 -4.65 6.27
C VAL A 132 16.67 -5.63 6.32
N GLY A 133 16.73 -6.54 7.30
CA GLY A 133 17.88 -7.43 7.52
C GLY A 133 18.12 -8.46 6.40
N GLU A 134 17.06 -8.90 5.74
CA GLU A 134 17.16 -9.88 4.64
C GLU A 134 17.58 -9.27 3.30
N TYR A 135 17.63 -7.93 3.18
CA TYR A 135 17.97 -7.24 1.93
C TYR A 135 19.43 -7.46 1.46
N LEU A 136 20.31 -7.92 2.36
CA LEU A 136 21.72 -8.22 2.06
C LEU A 136 22.03 -9.73 1.99
N MET A 137 21.09 -10.60 2.33
CA MET A 137 21.28 -12.06 2.43
C MET A 137 20.26 -12.86 1.60
N GLY A 138 19.86 -12.33 0.44
CA GLY A 138 19.47 -13.13 -0.71
C GLY A 138 18.20 -13.99 -0.61
N LYS A 139 17.27 -13.73 0.32
CA LYS A 139 15.93 -14.37 0.35
C LYS A 139 14.90 -13.46 1.01
N CYS A 140 13.74 -13.34 0.36
CA CYS A 140 12.50 -12.62 0.75
C CYS A 140 12.61 -11.08 0.72
N GLN A 141 12.19 -10.51 -0.41
CA GLN A 141 11.94 -9.08 -0.56
C GLN A 141 10.90 -8.63 0.49
N ALA A 142 11.14 -7.49 1.15
CA ALA A 142 10.10 -6.89 1.99
C ALA A 142 8.91 -6.52 1.07
N PRO A 143 7.65 -6.85 1.41
CA PRO A 143 6.49 -6.68 0.52
C PRO A 143 6.38 -5.28 -0.10
N VAL A 144 6.86 -4.26 0.61
CA VAL A 144 6.88 -2.87 0.15
C VAL A 144 7.85 -2.63 -1.03
N PHE A 145 8.98 -3.33 -1.10
CA PHE A 145 9.92 -3.22 -2.22
C PHE A 145 9.42 -3.93 -3.47
N ASP A 146 8.70 -5.04 -3.32
CA ASP A 146 8.00 -5.69 -4.44
C ASP A 146 6.96 -4.77 -5.05
N VAL A 147 6.28 -3.99 -4.21
CA VAL A 147 5.34 -2.96 -4.66
C VAL A 147 6.06 -1.87 -5.48
N PHE A 148 7.22 -1.40 -5.02
CA PHE A 148 8.01 -0.41 -5.76
C PHE A 148 8.49 -0.96 -7.10
N GLU A 149 9.00 -2.19 -7.13
CA GLU A 149 9.46 -2.86 -8.34
C GLU A 149 8.30 -3.07 -9.33
N ALA A 150 7.15 -3.55 -8.86
CA ALA A 150 5.96 -3.72 -9.69
C ALA A 150 5.49 -2.41 -10.33
N PHE A 151 5.57 -1.28 -9.61
CA PHE A 151 5.23 0.02 -10.19
C PHE A 151 6.23 0.47 -11.26
N LEU A 152 7.54 0.27 -11.05
CA LEU A 152 8.56 0.58 -12.06
C LEU A 152 8.40 -0.24 -13.34
N ASN A 153 7.86 -1.44 -13.24
CA ASN A 153 7.53 -2.31 -14.37
C ASN A 153 6.22 -1.93 -15.10
N THR A 154 5.56 -0.82 -14.72
CA THR A 154 4.37 -0.33 -15.42
C THR A 154 4.74 0.21 -16.81
N ASP A 155 4.13 -0.37 -17.84
CA ASP A 155 4.31 0.01 -19.25
C ASP A 155 3.50 1.26 -19.65
N ASN A 156 2.42 1.55 -18.90
CA ASN A 156 1.56 2.70 -19.16
C ASN A 156 2.14 4.01 -18.59
N ILE A 157 2.69 4.82 -19.48
CA ILE A 157 3.31 6.13 -19.17
C ILE A 157 2.36 7.07 -18.43
N GLN A 158 1.05 7.04 -18.71
CA GLN A 158 0.08 7.92 -18.03
C GLN A 158 -0.14 7.48 -16.59
N VAL A 159 -0.23 6.17 -16.33
CA VAL A 159 -0.32 5.63 -14.97
C VAL A 159 0.94 6.00 -14.19
N PHE A 160 2.12 5.82 -14.80
CA PHE A 160 3.39 6.19 -14.20
C PHE A 160 3.43 7.69 -13.85
N ALA A 161 3.16 8.57 -14.80
CA ALA A 161 3.19 10.02 -14.59
C ALA A 161 2.23 10.49 -13.47
N ASN A 162 1.03 9.89 -13.41
CA ASN A 162 0.02 10.25 -12.41
C ASN A 162 0.39 9.84 -10.97
N ALA A 163 1.20 8.79 -10.80
CA ALA A 163 1.59 8.27 -9.49
C ALA A 163 3.06 8.56 -9.12
N ALA A 164 3.90 9.03 -10.06
CA ALA A 164 5.33 9.23 -9.87
C ALA A 164 5.69 10.09 -8.66
N THR A 165 4.97 11.19 -8.42
CA THR A 165 5.22 12.05 -7.26
C THR A 165 4.97 11.30 -5.95
N SER A 166 3.84 10.61 -5.82
CA SER A 166 3.53 9.80 -4.64
C SER A 166 4.53 8.67 -4.45
N TYR A 167 4.96 8.02 -5.54
CA TYR A 167 6.02 7.01 -5.52
C TYR A 167 7.33 7.57 -4.97
N ILE A 168 7.81 8.70 -5.51
CA ILE A 168 9.08 9.31 -5.08
C ILE A 168 9.01 9.70 -3.61
N ILE A 169 7.93 10.34 -3.17
CA ILE A 169 7.76 10.75 -1.76
C ILE A 169 7.78 9.52 -0.84
N CYS A 170 7.01 8.48 -1.20
CA CYS A 170 6.96 7.23 -0.46
C CYS A 170 8.34 6.57 -0.39
N LEU A 171 9.01 6.39 -1.53
CA LEU A 171 10.36 5.82 -1.60
C LEU A 171 11.36 6.61 -0.74
N MET A 172 11.33 7.94 -0.83
CA MET A 172 12.23 8.81 -0.06
C MET A 172 12.02 8.66 1.45
N LYS A 173 10.80 8.40 1.92
CA LYS A 173 10.54 8.08 3.33
C LYS A 173 11.27 6.81 3.76
N PHE A 174 11.15 5.73 2.98
CA PHE A 174 11.81 4.46 3.28
C PHE A 174 13.34 4.58 3.20
N VAL A 175 13.87 5.25 2.17
CA VAL A 175 15.33 5.49 2.03
C VAL A 175 15.88 6.34 3.16
N LYS A 176 15.19 7.42 3.58
CA LYS A 176 15.59 8.22 4.76
C LYS A 176 15.50 7.42 6.06
N GLY A 177 14.52 6.52 6.17
CA GLY A 177 14.40 5.58 7.29
C GLY A 177 15.62 4.66 7.39
N LEU A 178 16.07 4.10 6.27
CA LEU A 178 17.28 3.26 6.18
C LEU A 178 18.53 4.01 6.62
N GLY A 179 18.68 5.28 6.19
CA GLY A 179 19.78 6.14 6.61
C GLY A 179 19.85 6.31 8.14
N LYS A 180 18.72 6.61 8.79
CA LYS A 180 18.68 6.74 10.26
C LYS A 180 19.07 5.45 10.97
N THR A 181 18.61 4.29 10.50
CA THR A 181 18.97 2.98 11.10
C THR A 181 20.46 2.67 10.95
N LEU A 182 21.09 3.05 9.82
CA LEU A 182 22.54 2.91 9.64
C LEU A 182 23.34 3.87 10.55
N PHE A 183 22.89 5.12 10.71
CA PHE A 183 23.53 6.08 11.63
C PHE A 183 23.44 5.66 13.10
N PHE A 184 22.37 4.98 13.52
CA PHE A 184 22.22 4.47 14.89
C PHE A 184 23.03 3.19 15.19
N LYS A 185 23.63 2.54 14.18
CA LYS A 185 24.43 1.30 14.38
C LYS A 185 25.94 1.56 14.58
N GLY A 186 26.33 2.77 15.00
CA GLY A 186 27.71 3.09 15.38
C GLY A 186 28.00 2.83 16.85
N LYS A 187 28.22 1.57 17.27
CA LYS A 187 28.65 1.25 18.65
C LYS A 187 30.16 1.21 18.87
N ASN A 188 31.01 1.49 17.87
CA ASN A 188 32.48 1.50 18.00
C ASN A 188 33.19 2.56 17.13
N GLY A 189 32.75 3.83 17.19
CA GLY A 189 33.65 4.98 16.98
C GLY A 189 34.46 5.08 15.67
N GLN A 190 34.03 4.49 14.55
CA GLN A 190 34.62 4.77 13.23
C GLN A 190 33.53 5.20 12.26
N ILE A 191 33.57 6.48 11.89
CA ILE A 191 32.77 7.06 10.83
C ILE A 191 33.38 6.59 9.51
N LEU A 192 32.78 5.61 8.85
CA LEU A 192 33.15 5.23 7.49
C LEU A 192 32.29 6.04 6.50
N CYS A 193 32.62 7.33 6.33
CA CYS A 193 32.12 8.10 5.21
C CYS A 193 32.98 7.81 3.98
N HIS A 194 32.54 6.89 3.13
CA HIS A 194 33.04 6.84 1.75
C HIS A 194 31.90 6.61 0.78
N MET A 195 31.26 7.71 0.35
CA MET A 195 30.60 7.76 -0.94
C MET A 195 31.02 9.06 -1.62
N ARG A 196 32.11 8.97 -2.38
CA ARG A 196 32.44 9.96 -3.41
C ARG A 196 31.32 9.91 -4.44
N ILE A 197 30.43 10.90 -4.41
CA ILE A 197 29.63 11.24 -5.58
C ILE A 197 30.56 12.03 -6.48
N HIS A 198 31.10 11.39 -7.52
CA HIS A 198 31.68 12.13 -8.64
C HIS A 198 30.53 12.51 -9.57
N VAL A 199 30.39 13.82 -9.76
CA VAL A 199 29.60 14.48 -10.81
C VAL A 199 30.05 13.99 -12.18
#